data_AF-A0AA35SB56-F1
#
_entry.id   AF-A0AA35SB56-F1
#
_cell.length_a   1.000
_cell.length_b   1.000
_cell.length_c   1.000
_cell.angle_alpha   90.00
_cell.angle_beta   90.00
_cell.angle_gamma   90.00
#
_symmetry.space_group_name_H-M   'P 1'
#
loop_
_entity.id
_entity.type
_entity.pdbx_description
1 polymer ?
#
loop_
_entity_poly.entity_id
_entity_poly.type
_entity_poly.pdbx_seq_one_letter_code
_entity_poly.pdbx_strand_id
1 'polypeptide(L)'
;GNQLETTLVLLKPDAIQRGLAGEIVSRLEKTGLKIKGMKLLHVSQELANQHYGEHVGKPFFDGLVSFITSGPIVAMALEGNGAVAIVRKTMGATNPADSPPGTVRGDYGIDIGRNLVHGVGLGRVCEA
;
A
#
# COMPACT_ATOMS: atom_id res chain seq x y z
N GLY A 1 -20.51 12.81 15.42
CA GLY A 1 -20.65 12.31 14.04
C GLY A 1 -19.30 11.80 13.60
N ASN A 2 -19.22 10.62 12.98
CA ASN A 2 -17.93 10.04 12.58
C ASN A 2 -17.19 10.99 11.62
N GLN A 3 -15.91 11.22 11.90
CA GLN A 3 -15.03 12.01 11.05
C GLN A 3 -14.61 11.13 9.87
N LEU A 4 -14.78 11.64 8.65
CA LEU A 4 -14.31 10.95 7.44
C LEU A 4 -12.78 10.94 7.45
N GLU A 5 -12.20 9.74 7.42
CA GLU A 5 -10.76 9.52 7.38
C GLU A 5 -10.36 9.20 5.95
N THR A 6 -9.22 9.74 5.49
CA THR A 6 -8.60 9.37 4.22
C THR A 6 -7.24 8.74 4.47
N THR A 7 -6.98 7.64 3.77
CA THR A 7 -5.74 6.84 3.88
C THR A 7 -5.10 6.65 2.52
N LEU A 8 -3.77 6.60 2.51
CA LEU A 8 -2.96 6.28 1.34
C LEU A 8 -2.73 4.77 1.27
N VAL A 9 -2.96 4.20 0.09
CA VAL A 9 -2.64 2.81 -0.25
C VAL A 9 -1.70 2.80 -1.45
N LEU A 10 -0.59 2.07 -1.34
CA LEU A 10 0.35 1.83 -2.43
C LEU A 10 0.30 0.35 -2.80
N LEU A 11 -0.06 0.04 -4.04
CA LEU A 11 0.17 -1.27 -4.65
C LEU A 11 1.58 -1.25 -5.23
N LYS A 12 2.45 -2.05 -4.64
CA LYS A 12 3.90 -2.10 -4.90
C LYS A 12 4.21 -2.75 -6.27
N PRO A 13 5.46 -2.67 -6.75
CA PRO A 13 5.81 -3.19 -8.08
C PRO A 13 5.50 -4.67 -8.28
N ASP A 14 5.64 -5.50 -7.24
CA ASP A 14 5.26 -6.92 -7.28
C ASP A 14 3.76 -7.14 -7.50
N ALA A 15 2.89 -6.28 -6.97
CA ALA A 15 1.45 -6.35 -7.25
C ALA A 15 1.13 -6.03 -8.72
N ILE A 16 1.83 -5.05 -9.29
CA ILE A 16 1.63 -4.64 -10.68
C ILE A 16 2.18 -5.70 -11.64
N GLN A 17 3.41 -6.16 -11.42
CA GLN A 17 4.07 -7.18 -12.24
C GLN A 17 3.30 -8.51 -12.26
N ARG A 18 2.61 -8.85 -11.15
CA ARG A 18 1.81 -10.06 -11.05
C ARG A 18 0.36 -9.91 -11.52
N GLY A 19 -0.04 -8.73 -12.02
CA GLY A 19 -1.41 -8.48 -12.50
C GLY A 19 -2.47 -8.47 -11.39
N LEU A 20 -2.09 -8.20 -10.13
CA LEU A 20 -2.97 -8.27 -8.97
C LEU A 20 -3.67 -6.93 -8.65
N ALA A 21 -3.44 -5.89 -9.44
CA ALA A 21 -3.99 -4.56 -9.15
C ALA A 21 -5.52 -4.55 -9.09
N GLY A 22 -6.19 -5.13 -10.10
CA GLY A 22 -7.66 -5.18 -10.14
C GLY A 22 -8.26 -5.96 -8.97
N GLU A 23 -7.61 -7.04 -8.55
CA GLU A 23 -8.03 -7.85 -7.40
C GLU A 23 -7.94 -7.07 -6.09
N ILE A 24 -6.80 -6.40 -5.85
CA ILE A 24 -6.60 -5.59 -4.63
C ILE A 24 -7.59 -4.41 -4.59
N VAL A 25 -7.75 -3.70 -5.71
CA VAL A 25 -8.71 -2.58 -5.81
C VAL A 25 -10.14 -3.08 -5.57
N SER A 26 -10.55 -4.19 -6.19
CA SER A 26 -11.88 -4.76 -5.98
C SER A 26 -12.16 -5.10 -4.52
N ARG A 27 -11.18 -5.66 -3.79
CA ARG A 27 -11.33 -5.95 -2.36
C ARG A 27 -11.53 -4.69 -1.53
N LEU A 28 -10.79 -3.63 -1.84
CA LEU A 28 -10.89 -2.34 -1.13
C LEU A 28 -12.20 -1.62 -1.44
N GLU A 29 -12.70 -1.66 -2.68
CA GLU A 29 -14.01 -1.12 -3.03
C GLU A 29 -15.16 -1.86 -2.33
N LYS A 30 -15.05 -3.19 -2.20
CA LYS A 30 -16.04 -4.04 -1.52
C LYS A 30 -16.16 -3.77 -0.02
N THR A 31 -15.20 -3.08 0.61
CA THR A 31 -15.34 -2.64 2.00
C THR A 31 -16.25 -1.42 2.15
N GLY A 32 -16.68 -0.81 1.05
CA GLY A 32 -17.51 0.40 1.03
C GLY A 32 -16.71 1.71 1.12
N LEU A 33 -15.37 1.65 1.15
CA LEU A 33 -14.51 2.84 1.06
C LEU A 33 -14.62 3.47 -0.34
N LYS A 34 -14.43 4.79 -0.40
CA LYS A 34 -14.51 5.55 -1.66
C LYS A 34 -13.12 5.91 -2.15
N ILE A 35 -12.85 5.62 -3.43
CA ILE A 35 -11.64 6.08 -4.11
C ILE A 35 -11.76 7.58 -4.35
N LYS A 36 -10.83 8.36 -3.78
CA LYS A 36 -10.73 9.81 -3.98
C LYS A 36 -9.73 10.20 -5.06
N GLY A 37 -8.78 9.32 -5.32
CA GLY A 37 -7.78 9.48 -6.36
C GLY A 37 -7.00 8.19 -6.53
N MET A 38 -6.55 7.93 -7.75
CA MET A 38 -5.72 6.78 -8.08
C MET A 38 -4.79 7.16 -9.24
N LYS A 39 -3.51 6.83 -9.12
CA LYS A 39 -2.47 7.18 -10.11
C LYS A 39 -1.50 6.01 -10.28
N LEU A 40 -1.21 5.65 -11.54
CA LEU A 40 -0.09 4.79 -11.89
C LEU A 40 1.15 5.68 -12.08
N LEU A 41 2.24 5.36 -11.37
CA LEU A 41 3.47 6.16 -11.43
C LEU A 41 4.71 5.32 -11.15
N HIS A 42 5.85 5.80 -11.64
CA HIS A 42 7.16 5.36 -11.17
C HIS A 42 7.60 6.32 -10.07
N VAL A 43 7.86 5.79 -8.87
CA VAL A 43 8.31 6.61 -7.73
C VAL A 43 9.78 6.97 -7.93
N SER A 44 10.11 8.26 -7.84
CA SER A 44 11.51 8.70 -7.87
C SER A 44 12.22 8.32 -6.57
N GLN A 45 13.54 8.21 -6.61
CA GLN A 45 14.33 7.90 -5.41
C GLN A 45 14.16 8.98 -4.33
N GLU A 46 14.06 10.25 -4.73
CA GLU A 46 13.81 11.37 -3.82
C GLU A 46 12.46 11.22 -3.12
N LEU A 47 11.39 10.91 -3.86
CA LEU A 47 10.06 10.73 -3.30
C LEU A 47 9.99 9.50 -2.38
N ALA A 48 10.65 8.40 -2.76
CA ALA A 48 10.75 7.20 -1.93
C ALA A 48 11.47 7.47 -0.60
N ASN A 49 12.61 8.18 -0.64
CA ASN A 49 13.37 8.58 0.54
C ASN A 49 12.55 9.50 1.46
N GLN A 50 11.81 10.45 0.90
CA GLN A 50 10.93 11.31 1.68
C GLN A 50 9.79 10.52 2.33
N HIS A 51 9.16 9.61 1.58
CA HIS A 51 8.04 8.81 2.08
C HIS A 51 8.47 7.84 3.20
N TYR A 52 9.62 7.18 3.03
CA TYR A 52 10.15 6.22 4.00
C TYR A 52 11.16 6.84 4.98
N GLY A 53 11.22 8.16 5.10
CA GLY A 53 12.24 8.87 5.89
C GLY A 53 12.35 8.41 7.35
N GLU A 54 11.24 8.00 7.96
CA GLU A 54 11.19 7.43 9.33
C GLU A 54 11.93 6.08 9.47
N HIS A 55 12.39 5.50 8.36
CA HIS A 55 13.12 4.24 8.34
C HIS A 55 14.60 4.42 8.00
N VAL A 56 15.08 5.65 7.79
CA VAL A 56 16.51 5.93 7.57
C VAL A 56 17.34 5.33 8.71
N GLY A 57 18.44 4.66 8.35
CA GLY A 57 19.32 3.98 9.29
C GLY A 57 18.87 2.58 9.71
N LYS A 58 17.68 2.13 9.32
CA LYS A 58 17.26 0.73 9.52
C LYS A 58 17.90 -0.17 8.46
N PRO A 59 18.26 -1.42 8.79
CA PRO A 59 19.00 -2.32 7.89
C PRO A 59 18.24 -2.67 6.59
N PHE A 60 16.92 -2.47 6.57
CA PHE A 60 16.07 -2.75 5.42
C PHE A 60 15.75 -1.51 4.56
N PHE A 61 16.21 -0.32 4.94
CA PHE A 61 15.81 0.94 4.30
C PHE A 61 16.22 1.00 2.82
N ASP A 62 17.49 0.73 2.52
CA ASP A 62 18.00 0.81 1.15
C ASP A 62 17.32 -0.22 0.24
N GLY A 63 17.05 -1.42 0.76
CA GLY A 63 16.29 -2.45 0.06
C GLY A 63 14.85 -2.04 -0.20
N LEU A 64 14.20 -1.37 0.75
CA LEU A 64 12.84 -0.85 0.61
C LEU A 64 12.77 0.24 -0.47
N VAL A 65 13.71 1.19 -0.45
CA VAL A 65 13.80 2.27 -1.44
C VAL A 65 14.11 1.70 -2.82
N SER A 66 15.09 0.80 -2.93
CA SER A 66 15.41 0.13 -4.20
C SER A 66 14.22 -0.65 -4.76
N PHE A 67 13.45 -1.31 -3.88
CA PHE A 67 12.29 -2.07 -4.32
C PHE A 67 11.15 -1.17 -4.81
N ILE A 68 10.76 -0.14 -4.05
CA ILE A 68 9.61 0.70 -4.41
C ILE A 68 9.85 1.49 -5.70
N THR A 69 11.11 1.79 -6.03
CA THR A 69 11.51 2.51 -7.26
C THR A 69 11.81 1.59 -8.44
N SER A 70 11.80 0.27 -8.24
CA SER A 70 12.19 -0.72 -9.28
C SER A 70 11.18 -0.88 -10.42
N GLY A 71 9.98 -0.31 -10.30
CA GLY A 71 8.93 -0.44 -11.28
C GLY A 71 7.71 0.43 -10.97
N PRO A 72 6.64 0.33 -11.78
CA PRO A 72 5.45 1.12 -11.58
C PRO A 72 4.70 0.66 -10.33
N ILE A 73 4.08 1.62 -9.65
CA ILE A 73 3.14 1.39 -8.54
C ILE A 73 1.79 2.01 -8.87
N VAL A 74 0.74 1.57 -8.19
CA VAL A 74 -0.51 2.32 -8.10
C VAL A 74 -0.59 2.97 -6.71
N ALA A 75 -0.65 4.29 -6.67
CA ALA A 75 -0.98 5.05 -5.47
C ALA A 75 -2.48 5.38 -5.47
N MET A 76 -3.16 5.16 -4.35
CA MET A 76 -4.60 5.34 -4.22
C MET A 76 -4.96 6.00 -2.88
N ALA A 77 -5.86 6.97 -2.92
CA ALA A 77 -6.46 7.58 -1.73
C ALA A 77 -7.86 6.98 -1.50
N LEU A 78 -8.09 6.43 -0.30
CA LEU A 78 -9.38 5.85 0.10
C LEU A 78 -9.97 6.63 1.27
N GLU A 79 -11.24 7.00 1.17
CA GLU A 79 -11.98 7.76 2.19
C GLU A 79 -13.14 6.95 2.77
N GLY A 80 -13.37 7.07 4.08
CA GLY A 80 -14.52 6.51 4.76
C GLY A 80 -14.37 6.51 6.27
N ASN A 81 -15.39 6.01 6.97
CA ASN A 81 -15.34 5.88 8.43
C ASN A 81 -14.37 4.76 8.83
N GLY A 82 -13.29 5.10 9.52
CA GLY A 82 -12.26 4.13 9.94
C GLY A 82 -11.46 3.56 8.77
N ALA A 83 -11.24 4.35 7.71
CA ALA A 83 -10.56 3.92 6.50
C ALA A 83 -9.20 3.27 6.78
N VAL A 84 -8.37 3.84 7.65
CA VAL A 84 -7.04 3.28 7.99
C VAL A 84 -7.20 1.88 8.60
N ALA A 85 -8.12 1.70 9.55
CA ALA A 85 -8.34 0.42 10.21
C ALA A 85 -8.88 -0.63 9.24
N ILE A 86 -9.85 -0.26 8.39
CA ILE A 86 -10.44 -1.14 7.38
C ILE A 86 -9.38 -1.57 6.36
N VAL A 87 -8.58 -0.63 5.85
CA VAL A 87 -7.49 -0.93 4.92
C VAL A 87 -6.47 -1.87 5.55
N ARG A 88 -6.01 -1.60 6.78
CA ARG A 88 -5.07 -2.48 7.50
C ARG A 88 -5.62 -3.90 7.67
N LYS A 89 -6.90 -4.03 8.04
CA LYS A 89 -7.57 -5.32 8.17
C LYS A 89 -7.65 -6.06 6.84
N THR A 90 -7.93 -5.35 5.75
CA THR A 90 -8.03 -5.93 4.39
C THR A 90 -6.67 -6.37 3.86
N MET A 91 -5.60 -5.63 4.17
CA MET A 91 -4.24 -5.98 3.76
C MET A 91 -3.72 -7.24 4.45
N GLY A 92 -3.98 -7.40 5.76
CA GLY A 92 -3.36 -8.44 6.58
C GLY A 92 -2.05 -7.99 7.23
N ALA A 93 -1.41 -8.87 8.02
CA ALA A 93 -0.16 -8.59 8.72
C ALA A 93 0.98 -8.24 7.75
N THR A 94 2.05 -7.55 8.20
CA THR A 94 3.15 -7.14 7.31
C THR A 94 3.86 -8.35 6.69
N ASN A 95 4.05 -9.41 7.46
CA ASN A 95 4.55 -10.68 6.98
C ASN A 95 3.38 -11.51 6.43
N PRO A 96 3.40 -11.91 5.14
CA PRO A 96 2.39 -12.79 4.55
C PRO A 96 2.17 -14.09 5.33
N ALA A 97 3.22 -14.68 5.91
CA ALA A 97 3.12 -15.91 6.69
C ALA A 97 2.25 -15.76 7.96
N ASP A 98 2.14 -14.53 8.49
CA ASP A 98 1.34 -14.19 9.66
C ASP A 98 -0.04 -13.62 9.26
N SER A 99 -0.34 -13.56 7.97
CA SER A 99 -1.57 -12.96 7.44
C SER A 99 -2.67 -14.01 7.28
N PRO A 100 -3.87 -13.81 7.87
CA PRO A 100 -4.96 -14.76 7.72
C PRO A 100 -5.42 -14.92 6.26
N PRO A 101 -5.92 -16.12 5.88
CA PRO A 101 -6.62 -16.31 4.61
C PRO A 101 -7.77 -15.30 4.45
N GLY A 102 -7.98 -14.83 3.22
CA GLY A 102 -8.93 -13.78 2.87
C GLY A 102 -8.37 -12.36 2.94
N THR A 103 -7.20 -12.15 3.54
CA THR A 103 -6.47 -10.87 3.45
C THR A 103 -5.62 -10.83 2.18
N VAL A 104 -5.31 -9.63 1.67
CA VAL A 104 -4.50 -9.47 0.45
C VAL A 104 -3.14 -10.18 0.59
N ARG A 105 -2.48 -10.01 1.73
CA ARG A 105 -1.16 -10.61 1.97
C ARG A 105 -1.25 -12.10 2.28
N GLY A 106 -2.30 -12.55 2.96
CA GLY A 106 -2.50 -13.98 3.23
C GLY A 106 -2.77 -14.77 1.95
N ASP A 107 -3.55 -14.21 1.03
CA ASP A 107 -3.91 -14.93 -0.20
C ASP A 107 -2.82 -14.86 -1.28
N TYR A 108 -2.06 -13.76 -1.32
CA TYR A 108 -1.19 -13.48 -2.47
C TYR A 108 0.24 -13.07 -2.11
N GLY A 109 0.55 -12.73 -0.86
CA GLY A 109 1.89 -12.32 -0.46
C GLY A 109 2.90 -13.46 -0.55
N ILE A 110 4.17 -13.14 -0.80
CA ILE A 110 5.25 -14.14 -0.90
C ILE A 110 6.09 -14.12 0.38
N ASP A 111 6.64 -12.96 0.71
CA ASP A 111 7.50 -12.74 1.87
C ASP A 111 7.37 -11.29 2.37
N ILE A 112 8.10 -10.93 3.42
CA ILE A 112 8.05 -9.60 4.03
C ILE A 112 8.49 -8.46 3.07
N GLY A 113 9.39 -8.74 2.14
CA GLY A 113 9.85 -7.78 1.12
C GLY A 113 8.85 -7.63 -0.02
N ARG A 114 8.19 -8.73 -0.40
CA ARG A 114 7.21 -8.85 -1.51
C ARG A 114 5.81 -9.16 -0.98
N ASN A 115 5.26 -8.18 -0.27
CA ASN A 115 3.95 -8.26 0.37
C ASN A 115 2.89 -7.38 -0.30
N LEU A 116 3.08 -7.03 -1.58
CA LEU A 116 2.11 -6.41 -2.50
C LEU A 116 1.61 -5.00 -2.21
N VAL A 117 1.35 -4.67 -0.94
CA VAL A 117 0.56 -3.48 -0.59
C VAL A 117 1.13 -2.81 0.66
N HIS A 118 1.08 -1.49 0.68
CA HIS A 118 1.41 -0.65 1.84
C HIS A 118 0.24 0.30 2.12
N GLY A 119 -0.09 0.49 3.40
CA GLY A 119 -1.17 1.38 3.82
C GLY A 119 -0.75 2.20 5.03
N VAL A 120 -0.89 3.52 4.93
CA VAL A 120 -0.53 4.49 5.96
C VAL A 120 -1.58 5.58 6.07
N GLY A 121 -1.52 6.42 7.11
CA GLY A 121 -2.26 7.68 7.10
C GLY A 121 -1.90 8.52 5.86
N LEU A 122 -2.72 9.53 5.53
CA LEU A 122 -2.47 10.44 4.40
C LEU A 122 -0.98 10.81 4.34
N GLY A 123 -0.32 10.38 3.26
CA GLY A 123 1.11 10.52 3.04
C GLY A 123 1.40 11.30 1.76
N ARG A 124 2.60 11.87 1.67
CA ARG A 124 3.00 12.82 0.62
C ARG A 124 3.08 12.25 -0.80
N VAL A 125 2.97 10.94 -0.99
CA VAL A 125 3.00 10.31 -2.32
C VAL A 125 1.80 10.71 -3.18
N CYS A 126 0.65 11.03 -2.58
CA CYS A 126 -0.53 11.51 -3.32
C CYS A 126 -0.45 12.99 -3.74
N GLU A 127 0.49 13.77 -3.19
CA GLU A 127 0.65 15.19 -3.53
C GLU A 127 1.57 15.42 -4.74
N ALA A 128 2.22 14.35 -5.25
CA ALA A 128 3.13 14.34 -6.40
C ALA A 128 2.47 13.77 -7.67
#